data_AF-A0A3D5NST9-F1
#
_entry.id   AF-A0A3D5NST9-F1
#
_cell.length_a   1.000
_cell.length_b   1.000
_cell.length_c   1.000
_cell.angle_alpha   90.00
_cell.angle_beta   90.00
_cell.angle_gamma   90.00
#
_symmetry.space_group_name_H-M   'P 1'
#
loop_
_entity.id
_entity.type
_entity.pdbx_description
1 polymer ?
#
loop_
_entity_poly.entity_id
_entity_poly.type
_entity_poly.pdbx_seq_one_letter_code
_entity_poly.pdbx_strand_id
1 'polypeptide(L)'
;MYITSSKKTIFFGTEKGNYGISPADMAGFSALLKKNGVKEEFVVRDVLDKDIKESADKLKHFFLLNAVMVLILVEFPILLLYLDRLPEYVSISQLDTSMLSYVPAKVYVDSTVAYGIMAFTVALIAFILAKFYSKIDKIYYYRVMLIPLVIIVLLLLNLANILIPILL
;
A
#
# COMPACT_ATOMS: atom_id res chain seq x y z
N MET A 1 9.07 0.84 11.79
CA MET A 1 9.54 -0.32 12.56
C MET A 1 11.04 -0.14 12.70
N TYR A 2 11.54 0.43 13.81
CA TYR A 2 12.97 0.55 14.04
C TYR A 2 13.49 -0.85 14.37
N ILE A 3 13.82 -1.62 13.33
CA ILE A 3 14.62 -2.83 13.48
C ILE A 3 16.06 -2.32 13.64
N THR A 4 16.41 -1.87 14.85
CA THR A 4 17.80 -1.61 15.17
C THR A 4 18.50 -2.97 15.19
N SER A 5 19.22 -3.27 14.10
CA SER A 5 20.13 -4.41 13.93
C SER A 5 21.37 -4.29 14.85
N SER A 6 21.14 -3.92 16.10
CA SER A 6 22.15 -3.85 17.13
C SER A 6 21.95 -5.06 18.03
N LYS A 7 22.95 -5.96 18.05
CA LYS A 7 23.04 -7.07 19.02
C LYS A 7 23.06 -6.60 20.49
N LYS A 8 23.08 -5.28 20.73
CA LYS A 8 23.15 -4.64 22.05
C LYS A 8 21.83 -3.92 22.40
N THR A 9 20.69 -4.55 22.18
CA THR A 9 19.39 -3.96 22.53
C THR A 9 18.57 -4.95 23.33
N ILE A 10 18.07 -4.53 24.48
CA ILE A 10 17.15 -5.29 25.33
C ILE A 10 15.77 -4.66 25.16
N PHE A 11 14.78 -5.49 24.87
CA PHE A 11 13.40 -5.07 24.69
C PHE A 11 12.60 -5.30 25.96
N PHE A 12 11.85 -4.28 26.39
CA PHE A 12 10.95 -4.30 27.52
C PHE A 12 9.52 -4.19 27.02
N GLY A 13 8.72 -5.23 27.27
CA GLY A 13 7.27 -5.14 27.11
C GLY A 13 6.63 -4.54 28.34
N THR A 14 5.83 -3.49 28.16
CA THR A 14 5.02 -2.88 29.21
C THR A 14 3.58 -2.74 28.73
N GLU A 15 2.63 -2.45 29.63
CA GLU A 15 1.23 -2.14 29.25
C GLU A 15 1.13 -0.96 28.26
N LYS A 16 2.08 -0.03 28.32
CA LYS A 16 2.13 1.16 27.46
C LYS A 16 2.78 0.91 26.09
N GLY A 17 3.40 -0.25 25.89
CA GLY A 17 4.08 -0.63 24.66
C GLY A 17 5.43 -1.29 24.88
N ASN A 18 6.13 -1.53 23.77
CA ASN A 18 7.46 -2.15 23.75
C ASN A 18 8.55 -1.09 23.61
N TYR A 19 9.52 -1.11 24.51
CA TYR A 19 10.65 -0.18 24.52
C TYR A 19 11.96 -0.94 24.28
N GLY A 20 12.84 -0.39 23.45
CA GLY A 20 14.20 -0.90 23.28
C GLY A 20 15.18 -0.02 24.02
N ILE A 21 16.01 -0.61 24.89
CA ILE A 21 17.11 0.09 25.56
C ILE A 21 18.42 -0.59 25.12
N SER A 22 19.43 0.22 24.80
CA SER A 22 20.77 -0.27 24.43
C SER A 22 21.79 0.06 25.53
N PRO A 23 21.86 -0.71 26.63
CA PRO A 23 22.81 -0.46 27.70
C PRO A 23 24.26 -0.69 27.25
N ALA A 24 25.18 0.10 27.82
CA ALA A 24 26.61 -0.01 27.53
C ALA A 24 27.19 -1.37 27.95
N ASP A 25 26.72 -1.91 29.08
CA ASP A 25 27.01 -3.28 29.56
C ASP A 25 25.72 -4.11 29.57
N MET A 26 25.56 -4.95 28.54
CA MET A 26 24.41 -5.84 28.38
C MET A 26 24.39 -6.96 29.42
N ALA A 27 25.56 -7.49 29.79
CA ALA A 27 25.65 -8.66 30.66
C ALA A 27 25.35 -8.27 32.12
N GLY A 28 25.96 -7.18 32.60
CA GLY A 28 25.66 -6.64 33.93
C GLY A 28 24.20 -6.21 34.06
N PHE A 29 23.65 -5.57 33.02
CA PHE A 29 22.25 -5.15 33.03
C PHE A 29 21.27 -6.34 33.03
N SER A 30 21.47 -7.37 32.20
CA SER A 30 20.64 -8.59 32.22
C SER A 30 20.71 -9.32 33.57
N ALA A 31 21.91 -9.42 34.18
CA ALA A 31 22.07 -10.00 35.51
C ALA A 31 21.30 -9.22 36.59
N LEU A 32 21.28 -7.89 36.48
CA LEU A 32 20.57 -7.01 37.41
C LEU A 32 19.03 -7.14 37.25
N LEU A 33 18.54 -7.27 36.03
CA LEU A 33 17.13 -7.55 35.74
C LEU A 33 16.68 -8.88 36.34
N LYS A 34 17.48 -9.94 36.16
CA LYS A 34 17.21 -11.26 36.75
C LYS A 34 17.22 -11.22 38.28
N LYS A 35 18.20 -10.52 38.87
CA LYS A 35 18.28 -10.32 40.32
C LYS A 35 17.06 -9.58 40.88
N ASN A 36 16.51 -8.63 40.13
CA ASN A 36 15.31 -7.88 40.51
C ASN A 36 13.99 -8.61 40.17
N GLY A 37 14.05 -9.87 39.75
CA GLY A 37 12.85 -10.68 39.49
C GLY A 37 12.09 -10.29 38.21
N VAL A 38 12.72 -9.56 37.28
CA VAL A 38 12.13 -9.26 35.97
C VAL A 38 12.15 -10.54 35.15
N LYS A 39 10.97 -11.05 34.79
CA LYS A 39 10.84 -12.27 34.01
C LYS A 39 11.19 -12.04 32.54
N GLU A 40 11.97 -12.94 31.96
CA GLU A 40 12.25 -12.99 30.52
C GLU A 40 11.07 -13.69 29.82
N GLU A 41 9.95 -12.99 29.71
CA GLU A 41 8.76 -13.48 29.02
C GLU A 41 8.45 -12.61 27.80
N PHE A 42 7.97 -13.25 26.73
CA PHE A 42 7.41 -12.53 25.59
C PHE A 42 6.09 -11.91 26.04
N VAL A 43 6.10 -10.62 26.38
CA VAL A 43 4.88 -9.90 26.71
C VAL A 43 4.08 -9.71 25.43
N VAL A 44 3.08 -10.57 25.24
CA VAL A 44 2.04 -10.34 24.23
C VAL A 44 1.14 -9.26 24.81
N ARG A 45 1.27 -8.03 24.31
CA ARG A 45 0.33 -6.95 24.64
C ARG A 45 -1.05 -7.35 24.13
N ASP A 46 -2.06 -7.24 24.98
CA ASP A 46 -3.44 -7.39 24.54
C ASP A 46 -3.78 -6.37 23.44
N VAL A 47 -4.59 -6.82 22.48
CA VAL A 47 -5.09 -5.96 21.41
C VAL A 47 -5.93 -4.85 22.02
N LEU A 48 -5.50 -3.60 21.93
CA LEU A 48 -6.31 -2.48 22.42
C LEU A 48 -7.38 -2.09 21.42
N ASP A 49 -8.53 -1.60 21.91
CA ASP A 49 -9.59 -1.04 21.06
C ASP A 49 -9.10 0.10 20.16
N LYS A 50 -8.12 0.87 20.64
CA LYS A 50 -7.46 1.91 19.84
C LYS A 50 -6.76 1.33 18.60
N ASP A 51 -6.08 0.19 18.75
CA ASP A 51 -5.35 -0.45 17.66
C ASP A 51 -6.34 -0.98 16.61
N ILE A 52 -7.47 -1.55 17.05
CA ILE A 52 -8.56 -2.02 16.16
C ILE A 52 -9.17 -0.86 15.38
N LYS A 53 -9.45 0.26 16.06
CA LYS A 53 -9.99 1.47 15.44
C LYS A 53 -9.02 2.06 14.42
N GLU A 54 -7.74 2.15 14.76
CA GLU A 54 -6.69 2.62 13.85
C GLU A 54 -6.62 1.76 12.58
N SER A 55 -6.73 0.43 12.71
CA SER A 55 -6.73 -0.48 11.57
C SER A 55 -7.97 -0.35 10.69
N ALA A 56 -9.14 -0.09 11.29
CA ALA A 56 -10.38 0.16 10.55
C ALA A 56 -10.29 1.47 9.76
N ASP A 57 -9.72 2.51 10.37
CA ASP A 57 -9.50 3.78 9.70
C ASP A 57 -8.48 3.61 8.56
N LYS A 58 -7.34 2.93 8.78
CA LYS A 58 -6.37 2.63 7.72
C LYS A 58 -6.99 1.91 6.54
N LEU A 59 -7.84 0.91 6.78
CA LEU A 59 -8.54 0.19 5.71
C LEU A 59 -9.37 1.15 4.85
N LYS A 60 -10.13 2.07 5.48
CA LYS A 60 -10.91 3.09 4.77
C LYS A 60 -10.01 4.05 3.97
N HIS A 61 -8.92 4.51 4.58
CA HIS A 61 -7.98 5.42 3.92
C HIS A 61 -7.33 4.77 2.69
N PHE A 62 -6.91 3.51 2.79
CA PHE A 62 -6.35 2.78 1.64
C PHE A 62 -7.38 2.58 0.53
N PHE A 63 -8.62 2.28 0.88
CA PHE A 63 -9.70 2.14 -0.11
C PHE A 63 -10.01 3.47 -0.80
N LEU A 64 -10.11 4.56 -0.04
CA LEU A 64 -10.34 5.90 -0.59
C LEU A 64 -9.18 6.33 -1.50
N LEU A 65 -7.94 6.13 -1.07
CA LEU A 65 -6.76 6.41 -1.88
C LEU A 65 -6.80 5.63 -3.20
N ASN A 66 -7.12 4.33 -3.16
CA ASN A 66 -7.23 3.51 -4.36
C ASN A 66 -8.34 4.03 -5.30
N ALA A 67 -9.50 4.39 -4.76
CA ALA A 67 -10.61 4.94 -5.53
C ALA A 67 -10.22 6.26 -6.22
N VAL A 68 -9.56 7.18 -5.50
CA VAL A 68 -9.07 8.44 -6.10
C VAL A 68 -8.06 8.18 -7.21
N MET A 69 -7.13 7.22 -7.02
CA MET A 69 -6.15 6.86 -8.04
C MET A 69 -6.80 6.24 -9.28
N VAL A 70 -7.85 5.42 -9.12
CA VAL A 70 -8.64 4.91 -10.24
C VAL A 70 -9.38 6.03 -10.96
N LEU A 71 -9.98 6.97 -10.23
CA LEU A 71 -10.62 8.13 -10.86
C LEU A 71 -9.63 8.92 -11.70
N ILE A 72 -8.41 9.19 -11.19
CA ILE A 72 -7.35 9.85 -11.97
C ILE A 72 -7.01 9.03 -13.22
N LEU A 73 -6.84 7.71 -13.08
CA LEU A 73 -6.53 6.81 -14.21
C LEU A 73 -7.59 6.89 -15.33
N VAL A 74 -8.87 7.03 -14.96
CA VAL A 74 -10.00 6.99 -15.89
C VAL A 74 -10.35 8.37 -16.43
N GLU A 75 -10.49 9.37 -15.57
CA GLU A 75 -10.95 10.70 -15.94
C GLU A 75 -9.90 11.46 -16.75
N PHE A 76 -8.61 11.29 -16.44
CA PHE A 76 -7.57 12.06 -17.11
C PHE A 76 -7.47 11.79 -18.62
N PRO A 77 -7.44 10.52 -19.10
CA PRO A 77 -7.47 10.22 -20.53
C PRO A 77 -8.77 10.65 -21.21
N ILE A 78 -9.91 10.53 -20.52
CA ILE A 78 -11.21 10.97 -21.04
C ILE A 78 -11.19 12.49 -21.28
N LEU A 79 -10.69 13.26 -20.32
CA LEU A 79 -10.58 14.71 -20.45
C LEU A 79 -9.67 15.10 -21.63
N LEU A 80 -8.52 14.43 -21.78
CA LEU A 80 -7.63 14.71 -22.91
C LEU A 80 -8.26 14.37 -24.27
N LEU A 81 -9.12 13.35 -24.33
CA LEU A 81 -9.87 13.01 -25.54
C LEU A 81 -10.88 14.11 -25.89
N TYR A 82 -11.66 14.57 -24.91
CA TYR A 82 -12.67 15.61 -25.14
C TYR A 82 -12.07 17.00 -25.42
N LEU A 83 -10.85 17.25 -24.99
CA LEU A 83 -10.13 18.51 -25.25
C LEU A 83 -9.33 18.48 -26.57
N ASP A 84 -9.46 17.41 -27.37
CA ASP A 84 -8.68 17.18 -28.59
C ASP A 84 -7.16 17.29 -28.34
N ARG A 85 -6.71 16.90 -27.14
CA ARG A 85 -5.30 16.90 -26.72
C ARG A 85 -4.62 15.55 -26.92
N LEU A 86 -5.39 14.49 -27.20
CA LEU A 86 -4.85 13.20 -27.61
C LEU A 86 -4.64 13.19 -29.14
N PRO A 87 -3.53 12.62 -29.62
CA PRO A 87 -3.33 12.38 -31.05
C PRO A 87 -4.34 11.35 -31.55
N GLU A 88 -4.62 11.33 -32.85
CA GLU A 88 -5.56 10.37 -33.45
C GLU A 88 -5.20 8.91 -33.14
N TYR A 89 -3.89 8.63 -33.05
CA TYR A 89 -3.32 7.33 -32.70
C TYR A 89 -2.34 7.44 -31.53
N VAL A 90 -2.50 6.55 -30.56
CA VAL A 90 -1.69 6.48 -29.33
C VAL A 90 -0.79 5.24 -29.39
N SER A 91 0.49 5.41 -29.07
CA SER A 91 1.43 4.28 -28.97
C SER A 91 1.18 3.49 -27.68
N ILE A 92 1.09 2.17 -27.81
CA ILE A 92 0.91 1.24 -26.68
C ILE A 92 2.13 0.33 -26.44
N SER A 93 3.22 0.50 -27.21
CA SER A 93 4.45 -0.26 -26.97
C SER A 93 5.17 0.23 -25.72
N GLN A 94 5.51 -0.70 -24.83
CA GLN A 94 6.11 -0.38 -23.52
C GLN A 94 7.59 -0.78 -23.40
N LEU A 95 8.12 -1.65 -24.24
CA LEU A 95 9.40 -2.33 -23.97
C LEU A 95 10.28 -2.58 -25.19
N ASP A 96 9.74 -2.56 -26.41
CA ASP A 96 10.52 -2.83 -27.62
C ASP A 96 10.16 -1.80 -28.70
N THR A 97 11.12 -0.93 -29.01
CA THR A 97 11.00 0.10 -30.05
C THR A 97 10.85 -0.49 -31.45
N SER A 98 11.10 -1.80 -31.63
CA SER A 98 11.00 -2.48 -32.92
C SER A 98 9.56 -2.82 -33.34
N MET A 99 8.60 -2.82 -32.40
CA MET A 99 7.18 -3.01 -32.68
C MET A 99 6.35 -1.89 -32.06
N LEU A 100 6.36 -0.73 -32.72
CA LEU A 100 5.43 0.35 -32.40
C LEU A 100 4.01 -0.07 -32.80
N SER A 101 3.23 -0.52 -31.82
CA SER A 101 1.80 -0.74 -31.98
C SER A 101 1.06 0.54 -31.63
N TYR A 102 0.23 1.00 -32.56
CA TYR A 102 -0.61 2.18 -32.40
C TYR A 102 -2.06 1.76 -32.38
N VAL A 103 -2.84 2.39 -31.51
CA VAL A 103 -4.29 2.20 -31.43
C VAL A 103 -4.98 3.56 -31.56
N PRO A 104 -6.20 3.62 -32.14
CA PRO A 104 -6.97 4.85 -32.14
C PRO A 104 -7.18 5.37 -30.72
N ALA A 105 -7.11 6.69 -30.51
CA ALA A 105 -7.23 7.30 -29.18
C ALA A 105 -8.51 6.89 -28.44
N LYS A 106 -9.63 6.76 -29.16
CA LYS A 106 -10.88 6.28 -28.58
C LYS A 106 -10.75 4.85 -28.02
N VAL A 107 -10.12 3.94 -28.77
CA VAL A 107 -9.89 2.55 -28.34
C VAL A 107 -8.94 2.50 -27.14
N TYR A 108 -7.93 3.36 -27.11
CA TYR A 108 -7.04 3.52 -25.96
C TYR A 108 -7.80 3.96 -24.70
N VAL A 109 -8.64 5.00 -24.81
CA VAL A 109 -9.46 5.49 -23.69
C VAL A 109 -10.43 4.41 -23.22
N ASP A 110 -11.14 3.74 -24.13
CA ASP A 110 -12.07 2.65 -23.80
C ASP A 110 -11.36 1.51 -23.04
N SER A 111 -10.16 1.14 -23.47
CA SER A 111 -9.33 0.13 -22.81
C SER A 111 -8.88 0.60 -21.41
N THR A 112 -8.50 1.87 -21.29
CA THR A 112 -8.06 2.46 -20.02
C THR A 112 -9.20 2.54 -19.01
N VAL A 113 -10.42 2.87 -19.45
CA VAL A 113 -11.64 2.80 -18.65
C VAL A 113 -11.89 1.37 -18.18
N ALA A 114 -11.79 0.38 -19.07
CA ALA A 114 -11.97 -1.02 -18.72
C ALA A 114 -10.95 -1.48 -17.65
N TYR A 115 -9.68 -1.11 -17.79
CA TYR A 115 -8.65 -1.38 -16.77
C TYR A 115 -8.94 -0.68 -15.45
N GLY A 116 -9.43 0.57 -15.47
CA GLY A 116 -9.87 1.29 -14.28
C GLY A 116 -11.01 0.59 -13.54
N ILE A 117 -12.04 0.12 -14.26
CA ILE A 117 -13.16 -0.65 -13.70
C ILE A 117 -12.65 -1.96 -13.07
N MET A 118 -11.75 -2.68 -13.74
CA MET A 118 -11.15 -3.89 -13.20
C MET A 118 -10.34 -3.60 -11.92
N ALA A 119 -9.50 -2.56 -11.93
CA ALA A 119 -8.71 -2.17 -10.77
C ALA A 119 -9.60 -1.81 -9.57
N PHE A 120 -10.68 -1.05 -9.80
CA PHE A 120 -11.67 -0.73 -8.77
C PHE A 120 -12.36 -1.99 -8.23
N THR A 121 -12.72 -2.93 -9.11
CA THR A 121 -13.35 -4.19 -8.72
C THR A 121 -12.43 -5.01 -7.82
N VAL A 122 -11.14 -5.10 -8.16
CA VAL A 122 -10.13 -5.75 -7.32
C VAL A 122 -9.99 -5.06 -5.96
N ALA A 123 -10.00 -3.72 -5.93
CA ALA A 123 -9.97 -2.96 -4.68
C ALA A 123 -11.21 -3.22 -3.81
N LEU A 124 -12.39 -3.34 -4.41
CA LEU A 124 -13.65 -3.64 -3.72
C LEU A 124 -13.65 -5.06 -3.14
N ILE A 125 -13.17 -6.04 -3.91
CA ILE A 125 -12.98 -7.42 -3.43
C ILE A 125 -11.99 -7.45 -2.27
N ALA A 126 -10.84 -6.79 -2.41
CA ALA A 126 -9.82 -6.71 -1.37
C ALA A 126 -10.36 -6.05 -0.08
N PHE A 127 -11.18 -5.01 -0.20
CA PHE A 127 -11.82 -4.36 0.93
C PHE A 127 -12.80 -5.28 1.66
N ILE A 128 -13.62 -6.04 0.92
CA ILE A 128 -14.53 -7.03 1.50
C ILE A 128 -13.73 -8.15 2.19
N LEU A 129 -12.72 -8.70 1.52
CA LEU A 129 -11.83 -9.71 2.08
C LEU A 129 -11.12 -9.22 3.35
N ALA A 130 -10.65 -7.96 3.37
CA ALA A 130 -10.04 -7.36 4.54
C ALA A 130 -11.02 -7.28 5.72
N LYS A 131 -12.30 -6.93 5.47
CA LYS A 131 -13.34 -6.96 6.51
C LYS A 131 -13.58 -8.36 7.05
N PHE A 132 -13.60 -9.39 6.21
CA PHE A 132 -13.71 -10.78 6.70
C PHE A 132 -12.45 -11.20 7.48
N TYR A 133 -11.28 -10.86 6.97
CA TYR A 133 -9.99 -11.17 7.58
C TYR A 133 -9.77 -10.47 8.93
N SER A 134 -10.45 -9.34 9.16
CA SER A 134 -10.47 -8.65 10.47
C SER A 134 -10.96 -9.52 11.63
N LYS A 135 -11.70 -10.60 11.35
CA LYS A 135 -12.12 -11.60 12.34
C LYS A 135 -10.95 -12.49 12.83
N ILE A 136 -9.91 -12.63 12.02
CA ILE A 136 -8.73 -13.45 12.29
C ILE A 136 -7.58 -12.56 12.79
N ASP A 137 -7.21 -11.54 12.03
CA ASP A 137 -6.18 -10.56 12.41
C ASP A 137 -6.84 -9.21 12.65
N LYS A 138 -6.88 -8.79 13.92
CA LYS A 138 -7.54 -7.54 14.33
C LYS A 138 -6.71 -6.28 14.06
N ILE A 139 -5.40 -6.40 13.83
CA ILE A 139 -4.48 -5.24 13.76
C ILE A 139 -3.98 -5.03 12.33
N TYR A 140 -3.68 -6.06 11.56
CA TYR A 140 -3.00 -5.89 10.27
C TYR A 140 -3.82 -6.25 9.04
N TYR A 141 -5.12 -6.53 9.19
CA TYR A 141 -6.00 -6.89 8.06
C TYR A 141 -6.07 -5.84 6.95
N TYR A 142 -5.85 -4.57 7.26
CA TYR A 142 -5.83 -3.50 6.27
C TYR A 142 -4.73 -3.71 5.20
N ARG A 143 -3.68 -4.50 5.48
CA ARG A 143 -2.56 -4.77 4.56
C ARG A 143 -2.98 -5.52 3.30
N VAL A 144 -4.14 -6.18 3.31
CA VAL A 144 -4.73 -6.79 2.10
C VAL A 144 -4.93 -5.75 1.00
N MET A 145 -5.16 -4.48 1.35
CA MET A 145 -5.28 -3.37 0.40
C MET A 145 -3.97 -2.97 -0.30
N LEU A 146 -2.82 -3.50 0.12
CA LEU A 146 -1.56 -3.21 -0.58
C LEU A 146 -1.54 -3.81 -1.99
N ILE A 147 -2.21 -4.94 -2.21
CA ILE A 147 -2.30 -5.59 -3.53
C ILE A 147 -2.96 -4.67 -4.58
N PRO A 148 -4.22 -4.22 -4.39
CA PRO A 148 -4.84 -3.29 -5.34
C PRO A 148 -4.09 -1.96 -5.43
N LEU A 149 -3.41 -1.52 -4.36
CA LEU A 149 -2.59 -0.31 -4.38
C LEU A 149 -1.41 -0.45 -5.35
N VAL A 150 -0.68 -1.57 -5.32
CA VAL A 150 0.43 -1.83 -6.25
C VAL A 150 -0.09 -1.88 -7.69
N ILE A 151 -1.21 -2.57 -7.93
CA ILE A 151 -1.82 -2.66 -9.27
C ILE A 151 -2.13 -1.27 -9.82
N ILE A 152 -2.81 -0.41 -9.04
CA ILE A 152 -3.19 0.93 -9.53
C ILE A 152 -1.97 1.84 -9.76
N VAL A 153 -0.92 1.71 -8.94
CA VAL A 153 0.34 2.42 -9.16
C VAL A 153 0.97 2.02 -10.48
N LEU A 154 1.03 0.72 -10.80
CA LEU A 154 1.59 0.24 -12.07
C LEU A 154 0.77 0.73 -13.27
N LEU A 155 -0.55 0.76 -13.16
CA LEU A 155 -1.42 1.30 -14.21
C LEU A 155 -1.21 2.82 -14.40
N LEU A 156 -1.04 3.59 -13.33
CA LEU A 156 -0.73 5.02 -13.43
C LEU A 156 0.67 5.29 -13.98
N LEU A 157 1.66 4.45 -13.65
CA LEU A 157 2.99 4.55 -14.25
C LEU A 157 2.95 4.31 -15.76
N ASN A 158 2.18 3.30 -16.19
CA ASN A 158 1.91 3.06 -17.60
C ASN A 158 1.22 4.28 -18.24
N LEU A 159 0.18 4.81 -17.61
CA LEU A 159 -0.51 6.01 -18.08
C LEU A 159 0.46 7.19 -18.27
N ALA A 160 1.31 7.46 -17.28
CA ALA A 160 2.31 8.51 -17.34
C ALA A 160 3.31 8.29 -18.48
N ASN A 161 3.78 7.05 -18.68
CA ASN A 161 4.69 6.71 -19.75
C ASN A 161 4.11 6.98 -21.16
N ILE A 162 2.80 6.79 -21.32
CA ILE A 162 2.11 7.04 -22.60
C ILE A 162 1.79 8.53 -22.78
N LEU A 163 1.31 9.20 -21.73
CA LEU A 163 0.79 10.57 -21.85
C LEU A 163 1.86 11.66 -21.74
N ILE A 164 2.94 11.48 -20.96
CA ILE A 164 3.99 12.50 -20.83
C ILE A 164 4.60 12.88 -22.19
N PRO A 165 4.98 11.91 -23.07
CA PRO A 165 5.51 12.24 -24.39
C PRO A 165 4.51 12.93 -25.33
N ILE A 166 3.21 12.82 -25.06
CA ILE A 166 2.14 13.45 -25.85
C ILE A 166 1.92 14.90 -25.42
N LEU A 167 2.15 15.20 -24.15
CA LEU A 167 1.87 16.51 -23.54
C LEU A 167 3.06 17.48 -23.58
N LEU A 168 4.28 16.99 -23.84
CA LEU A 168 5.51 17.77 -24.01
C LEU A 168 5.73 18.14 -25.48
#